data_AF-A0A7R9HE65-F1
#
_entry.id   AF-A0A7R9HE65-F1
#
_cell.length_a   1.000
_cell.length_b   1.000
_cell.length_c   1.000
_cell.angle_alpha   90.00
_cell.angle_beta   90.00
_cell.angle_gamma   90.00
#
_symmetry.space_group_name_H-M   'P 1'
#
loop_
_entity.id
_entity.type
_entity.pdbx_description
1 polymer ?
#
loop_
_entity_poly.entity_id
_entity_poly.type
_entity_poly.pdbx_seq_one_letter_code
_entity_poly.pdbx_strand_id
1 'polypeptide(L)'
;MIFVLWGPGIDCDEARNEEETVMLEDAKRWLNSGRCEDVTHPKTGATALHVAAAKGYIKVMSVLLQAGADVNNHDNDGWTPLHAAAYWGQREACELLIENFCDMDIKNYVAQTAFDVADSEMQRTLEELKKKQAALQRDRGDVNIVQKKEVNAKKRFVL
;
A
#
# COMPACT_ATOMS: atom_id res chain seq x y z
N MET A 1 1.34 -30.93 14.71
CA MET A 1 1.48 -31.53 13.37
C MET A 1 0.41 -30.94 12.48
N ILE A 2 0.77 -30.05 11.55
CA ILE A 2 -0.12 -29.69 10.44
C ILE A 2 0.50 -30.33 9.19
N PHE A 3 -0.17 -31.39 8.73
CA PHE A 3 0.09 -32.05 7.46
C PHE A 3 -0.40 -31.10 6.36
N VAL A 4 0.50 -30.55 5.56
CA VAL A 4 0.12 -30.02 4.24
C VAL A 4 0.49 -31.10 3.23
N LEU A 5 -0.53 -31.85 2.83
CA LEU A 5 -0.48 -32.80 1.72
C LEU A 5 -0.21 -32.01 0.44
N TRP A 6 1.02 -32.10 -0.06
CA TRP A 6 1.34 -31.74 -1.43
C TRP A 6 0.75 -32.84 -2.34
N GLY A 7 -0.54 -32.70 -2.68
CA GLY A 7 -1.25 -33.54 -3.64
C GLY A 7 -1.08 -33.03 -5.07
N PRO A 8 -1.17 -33.90 -6.09
CA PRO A 8 -0.76 -33.59 -7.45
C PRO A 8 -1.82 -32.74 -8.17
N GLY A 9 -1.38 -31.63 -8.76
CA GLY A 9 -2.13 -30.92 -9.80
C GLY A 9 -3.05 -29.79 -9.33
N ILE A 10 -2.62 -28.99 -8.35
CA ILE A 10 -3.23 -27.67 -8.17
C ILE A 10 -2.67 -26.78 -9.28
N ASP A 11 -3.53 -26.37 -10.22
CA ASP A 11 -3.17 -25.38 -11.24
C ASP A 11 -2.62 -24.13 -10.53
N CYS A 12 -1.54 -23.53 -11.05
CA CYS A 12 -0.85 -22.40 -10.41
C CYS A 12 -1.80 -21.23 -10.09
N ASP A 13 -2.89 -21.10 -10.85
CA ASP A 13 -3.94 -20.10 -10.61
C ASP A 13 -4.82 -20.41 -9.40
N GLU A 14 -5.12 -21.70 -9.12
CA GLU A 14 -5.94 -22.09 -7.98
C GLU A 14 -5.15 -22.02 -6.67
N ALA A 15 -3.86 -22.41 -6.69
CA ALA A 15 -2.95 -22.22 -5.57
C ALA A 15 -2.78 -20.73 -5.21
N ARG A 16 -2.70 -19.85 -6.22
CA ARG A 16 -2.61 -18.40 -6.04
C ARG A 16 -3.87 -17.81 -5.40
N ASN A 17 -5.05 -18.37 -5.71
CA ASN A 17 -6.33 -17.93 -5.12
C ASN A 17 -6.48 -18.44 -3.67
N GLU A 18 -6.01 -19.64 -3.37
CA GLU A 18 -5.95 -20.17 -2.00
C GLU A 18 -5.06 -19.30 -1.09
N GLU A 19 -3.86 -18.90 -1.56
CA GLU A 19 -2.99 -17.98 -0.81
C GLU A 19 -3.64 -16.61 -0.56
N GLU A 20 -4.34 -16.04 -1.55
CA GLU A 20 -5.07 -14.77 -1.41
C GLU A 20 -6.19 -14.89 -0.38
N THR A 21 -6.99 -15.97 -0.45
CA THR A 21 -8.11 -16.19 0.47
C THR A 21 -7.66 -16.38 1.92
N VAL A 22 -6.58 -17.14 2.14
CA VAL A 22 -5.99 -17.32 3.47
C VAL A 22 -5.47 -15.98 4.02
N MET A 23 -4.72 -15.21 3.22
CA MET A 23 -4.27 -13.88 3.63
C MET A 23 -5.44 -12.92 3.92
N LEU A 24 -6.51 -12.99 3.13
CA LEU A 24 -7.70 -12.18 3.34
C LEU A 24 -8.43 -12.55 4.63
N GLU A 25 -8.53 -13.84 4.94
CA GLU A 25 -9.11 -14.32 6.20
C GLU A 25 -8.28 -13.89 7.40
N ASP A 26 -6.96 -14.01 7.33
CA ASP A 26 -6.06 -13.53 8.38
C ASP A 26 -6.14 -12.01 8.56
N ALA A 27 -6.19 -11.23 7.47
CA ALA A 27 -6.37 -9.78 7.53
C ALA A 27 -7.70 -9.38 8.20
N LYS A 28 -8.80 -10.08 7.86
CA LYS A 28 -10.10 -9.89 8.52
C LYS A 28 -10.06 -10.27 10.00
N ARG A 29 -9.34 -11.34 10.34
CA ARG A 29 -9.15 -11.79 11.71
C ARG A 29 -8.38 -10.76 12.53
N TRP A 30 -7.35 -10.11 11.95
CA TRP A 30 -6.63 -9.02 12.60
C TRP A 30 -7.54 -7.83 12.89
N LEU A 31 -8.34 -7.39 11.91
CA LEU A 31 -9.33 -6.33 12.07
C LEU A 31 -10.31 -6.61 13.22
N ASN A 32 -10.85 -7.83 13.28
CA ASN A 32 -11.78 -8.26 14.34
C ASN A 32 -11.12 -8.38 15.71
N SER A 33 -9.80 -8.63 15.76
CA SER A 33 -9.05 -8.82 17.01
C SER A 33 -8.52 -7.52 17.62
N GLY A 34 -8.59 -6.40 16.90
CA GLY A 34 -8.04 -5.10 17.34
C GLY A 34 -6.52 -5.06 17.46
N ARG A 35 -5.81 -6.14 17.08
CA ARG A 35 -4.36 -6.21 16.98
C ARG A 35 -3.97 -5.95 15.53
N CYS A 36 -3.73 -4.69 15.19
CA CYS A 36 -3.06 -4.29 13.95
C CYS A 36 -1.54 -4.37 14.12
N GLU A 37 -1.03 -5.45 14.72
CA GLU A 37 0.41 -5.61 14.85
C GLU A 37 0.97 -5.78 13.43
N ASP A 38 1.84 -4.86 13.04
CA ASP A 38 2.58 -4.89 11.79
C ASP A 38 3.63 -6.01 11.89
N VAL A 39 3.14 -7.25 11.94
CA VAL A 39 3.97 -8.42 12.22
C VAL A 39 4.89 -8.61 11.03
N THR A 40 6.15 -8.26 11.25
CA THR A 40 7.23 -8.47 10.30
C THR A 40 7.58 -9.96 10.26
N HIS A 41 7.79 -10.49 9.07
CA HIS A 41 8.22 -11.87 8.92
C HIS A 41 9.64 -12.03 9.49
N PRO A 42 9.89 -12.97 10.42
CA PRO A 42 11.12 -12.99 11.21
C PRO A 42 12.40 -13.23 10.40
N LYS A 43 12.29 -13.74 9.16
CA LYS A 43 13.45 -13.93 8.27
C LYS A 43 13.71 -12.77 7.32
N THR A 44 12.66 -12.10 6.87
CA THR A 44 12.74 -11.11 5.77
C THR A 44 12.37 -9.71 6.22
N GLY A 45 11.79 -9.52 7.40
CA GLY A 45 11.24 -8.23 7.84
C GLY A 45 9.96 -7.83 7.11
N ALA A 46 9.59 -8.53 6.03
CA ALA A 46 8.44 -8.19 5.21
C ALA A 46 7.13 -8.34 5.99
N THR A 47 6.25 -7.35 5.85
CA THR A 47 4.93 -7.33 6.47
C THR A 47 3.88 -7.93 5.54
N ALA A 48 2.66 -8.16 6.04
CA ALA A 48 1.57 -8.62 5.19
C ALA A 48 1.30 -7.68 4.01
N LEU A 49 1.50 -6.36 4.20
CA LEU A 49 1.33 -5.37 3.15
C LEU A 49 2.39 -5.51 2.04
N HIS A 50 3.64 -5.89 2.38
CA HIS A 50 4.68 -6.16 1.38
C HIS A 50 4.31 -7.32 0.47
N VAL A 51 3.83 -8.43 1.06
CA VAL A 51 3.45 -9.62 0.29
C VAL A 51 2.22 -9.34 -0.56
N ALA A 52 1.21 -8.67 0.00
CA ALA A 52 0.01 -8.29 -0.74
C ALA A 52 0.33 -7.34 -1.90
N ALA A 53 1.26 -6.39 -1.71
CA ALA A 53 1.73 -5.47 -2.73
C ALA A 53 2.53 -6.18 -3.84
N ALA A 54 3.42 -7.12 -3.49
CA ALA A 54 4.17 -7.92 -4.46
C ALA A 54 3.28 -8.80 -5.34
N LYS A 55 2.18 -9.32 -4.76
CA LYS A 55 1.25 -10.23 -5.45
C LYS A 55 0.09 -9.50 -6.16
N GLY A 56 -0.10 -8.21 -5.90
CA GLY A 56 -1.22 -7.44 -6.43
C GLY A 56 -2.56 -7.73 -5.77
N TYR A 57 -2.57 -8.18 -4.50
CA TYR A 57 -3.79 -8.52 -3.77
C TYR A 57 -4.51 -7.28 -3.23
N ILE A 58 -5.15 -6.53 -4.12
CA ILE A 58 -5.82 -5.24 -3.86
C ILE A 58 -6.84 -5.32 -2.71
N LYS A 59 -7.63 -6.41 -2.66
CA LYS A 59 -8.60 -6.62 -1.57
C LYS A 59 -7.91 -6.75 -0.23
N VAL A 60 -6.86 -7.57 -0.15
CA VAL A 60 -6.07 -7.77 1.07
C VAL A 60 -5.42 -6.44 1.48
N MET A 61 -4.77 -5.73 0.55
CA MET A 61 -4.18 -4.42 0.80
C MET A 61 -5.20 -3.43 1.38
N SER A 62 -6.40 -3.34 0.78
CA SER A 62 -7.44 -2.43 1.29
C SER A 62 -7.85 -2.73 2.72
N VAL A 63 -7.96 -4.02 3.09
CA VAL A 63 -8.29 -4.44 4.47
C VAL A 63 -7.14 -4.11 5.41
N LEU A 64 -5.89 -4.35 5.01
CA LEU A 64 -4.71 -4.03 5.82
C LEU A 64 -4.57 -2.52 6.06
N LEU A 65 -4.80 -1.70 5.03
CA LEU A 65 -4.75 -0.24 5.13
C LEU A 65 -5.89 0.29 6.01
N GLN A 66 -7.10 -0.26 5.90
CA GLN A 66 -8.21 0.06 6.80
C GLN A 66 -7.93 -0.36 8.24
N ALA A 67 -7.17 -1.45 8.44
CA ALA A 67 -6.73 -1.90 9.75
C ALA A 67 -5.61 -1.02 10.34
N GLY A 68 -5.07 -0.05 9.59
CA GLY A 68 -4.01 0.85 10.04
C GLY A 68 -2.60 0.30 9.83
N ALA A 69 -2.39 -0.61 8.86
CA ALA A 69 -1.06 -1.04 8.46
C ALA A 69 -0.21 0.16 7.97
N ASP A 70 1.07 0.16 8.30
CA ASP A 70 1.98 1.21 7.87
C ASP A 70 2.39 1.01 6.40
N VAL A 71 2.07 2.00 5.57
CA VAL A 71 2.40 2.04 4.14
C VAL A 71 3.88 2.20 3.86
N ASN A 72 4.65 2.68 4.84
CA ASN A 72 6.06 3.03 4.71
C ASN A 72 6.98 2.07 5.46
N ASN A 73 6.46 0.97 6.01
CA ASN A 73 7.29 0.05 6.77
C ASN A 73 8.41 -0.53 5.91
N HIS A 74 9.56 -0.78 6.53
CA HIS A 74 10.77 -1.27 5.88
C HIS A 74 10.96 -2.76 6.20
N ASP A 75 11.24 -3.56 5.19
CA ASP A 75 11.73 -4.92 5.38
C ASP A 75 13.23 -4.96 5.74
N ASN A 76 13.80 -6.16 5.87
CA ASN A 76 15.21 -6.33 6.23
C ASN A 76 16.20 -5.83 5.16
N ASP A 77 15.73 -5.55 3.94
CA ASP A 77 16.52 -5.00 2.84
C ASP A 77 16.24 -3.50 2.64
N GLY A 78 15.40 -2.91 3.50
CA GLY A 78 14.96 -1.53 3.43
C GLY A 78 13.88 -1.30 2.36
N TRP A 79 13.30 -2.35 1.80
CA TRP A 79 12.22 -2.21 0.84
C TRP A 79 10.95 -1.77 1.55
N THR A 80 10.16 -0.97 0.85
CA THR A 80 8.79 -0.61 1.25
C THR A 80 7.79 -1.41 0.44
N PRO A 81 6.51 -1.46 0.85
CA PRO A 81 5.46 -2.08 0.04
C PRO A 81 5.39 -1.53 -1.39
N LEU A 82 5.74 -0.25 -1.58
CA LEU A 82 5.81 0.36 -2.91
C LEU A 82 6.98 -0.17 -3.75
N HIS A 83 8.15 -0.42 -3.16
CA HIS A 83 9.26 -1.07 -3.87
C HIS A 83 8.84 -2.46 -4.36
N ALA A 84 8.15 -3.23 -3.52
CA ALA A 84 7.65 -4.54 -3.87
C ALA A 84 6.63 -4.47 -5.04
N ALA A 85 5.61 -3.61 -4.94
CA ALA A 85 4.64 -3.45 -6.01
C ALA A 85 5.28 -3.00 -7.33
N ALA A 86 6.22 -2.05 -7.27
CA ALA A 86 6.90 -1.52 -8.44
C ALA A 86 7.79 -2.56 -9.13
N TYR A 87 8.55 -3.33 -8.35
CA TYR A 87 9.43 -4.39 -8.86
C TYR A 87 8.65 -5.52 -9.54
N TRP A 88 7.50 -5.90 -8.98
CA TRP A 88 6.64 -6.96 -9.53
C TRP A 88 5.63 -6.47 -10.58
N GLY A 89 5.70 -5.20 -10.98
CA GLY A 89 4.85 -4.65 -12.03
C GLY A 89 3.37 -4.50 -11.64
N GLN A 90 3.05 -4.44 -10.35
CA GLN A 90 1.68 -4.41 -9.83
C GLN A 90 1.09 -2.99 -9.83
N ARG A 91 0.47 -2.60 -10.96
CA ARG A 91 -0.02 -1.22 -11.16
C ARG A 91 -1.05 -0.81 -10.13
N GLU A 92 -2.08 -1.62 -9.95
CA GLU A 92 -3.20 -1.34 -9.05
C GLU A 92 -2.74 -1.29 -7.59
N ALA A 93 -1.71 -2.06 -7.22
CA ALA A 93 -1.11 -2.02 -5.89
C ALA A 93 -0.39 -0.69 -5.64
N CYS A 94 0.37 -0.21 -6.64
CA CYS A 94 1.00 1.11 -6.58
C CYS A 94 -0.05 2.24 -6.48
N GLU A 95 -1.15 2.14 -7.23
CA GLU A 95 -2.27 3.09 -7.17
C GLU A 95 -2.82 3.21 -5.75
N LEU A 96 -3.17 2.08 -5.12
CA LEU A 96 -3.67 2.05 -3.75
C LEU A 96 -2.68 2.65 -2.74
N LEU A 97 -1.39 2.35 -2.86
CA LEU A 97 -0.37 2.86 -1.93
C LEU A 97 -0.20 4.38 -2.07
N ILE A 98 -0.21 4.90 -3.29
CA ILE A 98 -0.08 6.34 -3.57
C ILE A 98 -1.33 7.11 -3.11
N GLU A 99 -2.52 6.53 -3.30
CA GLU A 99 -3.78 7.09 -2.77
C GLU A 99 -3.77 7.20 -1.24
N ASN A 100 -3.05 6.29 -0.57
CA ASN A 100 -2.87 6.31 0.89
C ASN A 100 -1.66 7.15 1.34
N PHE A 101 -1.14 8.04 0.48
CA PHE A 101 -0.05 8.96 0.77
C PHE A 101 1.25 8.29 1.25
N CYS A 102 1.61 7.14 0.65
CA CYS A 102 2.93 6.57 0.87
C CYS A 102 4.06 7.53 0.46
N ASP A 103 5.21 7.40 1.11
CA ASP A 103 6.41 8.13 0.78
C ASP A 103 7.17 7.39 -0.33
N MET A 104 7.18 8.01 -1.51
CA MET A 104 7.80 7.47 -2.71
C MET A 104 9.31 7.74 -2.80
N ASP A 105 9.82 8.63 -1.95
CA ASP A 105 11.22 9.06 -1.97
C ASP A 105 12.08 8.23 -1.01
N ILE A 106 11.47 7.27 -0.29
CA ILE A 106 12.18 6.29 0.55
C ILE A 106 13.11 5.45 -0.33
N LYS A 107 14.32 5.24 0.17
CA LYS A 107 15.33 4.40 -0.46
C LYS A 107 15.58 3.14 0.33
N ASN A 108 15.76 2.02 -0.38
CA ASN A 108 16.25 0.78 0.20
C ASN A 108 17.74 0.88 0.59
N TYR A 109 18.31 -0.16 1.17
CA TYR A 109 19.73 -0.17 1.58
C TYR A 109 20.73 -0.09 0.40
N VAL A 110 20.26 -0.31 -0.82
CA VAL A 110 21.02 -0.12 -2.07
C VAL A 110 20.88 1.31 -2.61
N ALA A 111 20.26 2.21 -1.85
CA ALA A 111 19.98 3.60 -2.20
C ALA A 111 19.07 3.78 -3.43
N GLN A 112 18.27 2.75 -3.76
CA GLN A 112 17.29 2.77 -4.84
C GLN A 112 15.92 3.15 -4.28
N THR A 113 15.18 3.97 -5.01
CA THR A 113 13.77 4.27 -4.77
C THR A 113 12.87 3.26 -5.48
N ALA A 114 11.57 3.28 -5.19
CA ALA A 114 10.59 2.49 -5.91
C ALA A 114 10.62 2.74 -7.44
N PHE A 115 10.98 3.97 -7.86
CA PHE A 115 11.17 4.31 -9.29
C PHE A 115 12.40 3.63 -9.91
N ASP A 116 13.48 3.48 -9.15
CA ASP A 116 14.74 2.91 -9.64
C ASP A 116 14.65 1.38 -9.82
N VAL A 117 13.78 0.72 -9.06
CA VAL A 117 13.49 -0.73 -9.19
C VAL A 117 12.34 -1.04 -10.14
N ALA A 118 11.57 -0.03 -10.56
CA ALA A 118 10.44 -0.17 -11.45
C ALA A 118 10.87 -0.38 -12.90
N ASP A 119 10.11 -1.21 -13.63
CA ASP A 119 10.25 -1.30 -15.09
C ASP A 119 9.86 0.01 -15.80
N SER A 120 10.35 0.19 -17.03
CA SER A 120 10.12 1.42 -17.82
C SER A 120 8.64 1.79 -18.01
N GLU A 121 7.74 0.80 -18.06
CA GLU A 121 6.30 1.04 -18.10
C GLU A 121 5.79 1.52 -16.75
N MET A 122 6.19 0.86 -15.66
CA MET A 122 5.80 1.19 -14.29
C MET A 122 6.32 2.57 -13.87
N GLN A 123 7.48 3.02 -14.35
CA GLN A 123 7.95 4.38 -14.10
C GLN A 123 6.96 5.44 -14.62
N ARG A 124 6.41 5.23 -15.83
CA ARG A 124 5.40 6.16 -16.38
C ARG A 124 4.13 6.16 -15.53
N THR A 125 3.68 4.99 -15.09
CA THR A 125 2.47 4.89 -14.25
C THR A 125 2.69 5.59 -12.92
N LEU A 126 3.81 5.36 -12.24
CA LEU A 126 4.15 6.01 -10.97
C LEU A 126 4.25 7.54 -11.13
N GLU A 127 4.81 8.05 -12.23
CA GLU A 127 4.82 9.48 -12.53
C GLU A 127 3.42 10.07 -12.75
N GLU A 128 2.56 9.35 -13.48
CA GLU A 128 1.16 9.74 -13.68
C GLU A 128 0.40 9.78 -12.36
N LEU A 129 0.62 8.79 -11.49
CA LEU A 129 -0.02 8.69 -10.18
C LEU A 129 0.48 9.78 -9.23
N LYS A 130 1.79 10.09 -9.23
CA LYS A 130 2.37 11.21 -8.48
C LYS A 130 1.73 12.55 -8.90
N LYS A 131 1.49 12.75 -10.20
CA LYS A 131 0.78 13.94 -10.71
C LYS A 131 -0.68 13.99 -10.25
N LYS A 132 -1.40 12.84 -10.28
CA LYS A 132 -2.78 12.75 -9.78
C LYS A 132 -2.87 13.05 -8.28
N GLN A 133 -1.96 12.50 -7.48
CA GLN A 133 -1.88 12.78 -6.05
C GLN A 133 -1.67 14.27 -5.76
N ALA A 134 -0.79 14.94 -6.53
CA ALA A 134 -0.57 16.38 -6.42
C ALA A 134 -1.80 17.22 -6.84
N ALA A 135 -2.59 16.75 -7.81
CA ALA A 135 -3.86 17.39 -8.20
C ALA A 135 -4.93 17.24 -7.09
N LEU A 136 -5.05 16.05 -6.49
CA LEU A 136 -5.91 15.79 -5.33
C LEU A 136 -5.55 16.66 -4.11
N GLN A 137 -4.26 16.90 -3.87
CA GLN A 137 -3.82 17.82 -2.82
C GLN A 137 -4.18 19.29 -3.12
N ARG A 138 -4.15 19.70 -4.39
CA ARG A 138 -4.57 21.06 -4.80
C ARG A 138 -6.07 21.30 -4.60
N ASP A 139 -6.91 20.36 -5.04
CA ASP A 139 -8.38 20.48 -4.87
C ASP A 139 -8.77 20.55 -3.39
N ARG A 140 -8.08 19.81 -2.52
CA ARG A 140 -8.30 19.86 -1.07
C ARG A 140 -7.81 21.19 -0.45
N GLY A 141 -6.77 21.79 -1.03
CA GLY A 141 -6.26 23.11 -0.67
C GLY A 141 -7.25 24.24 -1.00
N ASP A 142 -7.89 24.17 -2.17
CA ASP A 142 -8.88 25.16 -2.59
C ASP A 142 -10.14 25.13 -1.71
N VAL A 143 -10.63 23.94 -1.34
CA VAL A 143 -11.73 23.79 -0.38
C VAL A 143 -11.40 24.46 0.96
N ASN A 144 -10.18 24.24 1.47
CA ASN A 144 -9.74 24.78 2.76
C ASN A 144 -9.53 26.31 2.71
N ILE A 145 -9.10 26.88 1.57
CA ILE A 145 -9.00 28.33 1.34
C ILE A 145 -10.40 28.97 1.26
N VAL A 146 -11.35 28.35 0.56
CA VAL A 146 -12.73 28.83 0.44
C VAL A 146 -13.41 28.85 1.80
N GLN A 147 -13.31 27.77 2.59
CA GLN A 147 -13.84 27.75 3.97
C GLN A 147 -13.14 28.76 4.88
N LYS A 148 -11.82 28.96 4.77
CA LYS A 148 -11.12 30.00 5.53
C LYS A 148 -11.60 31.41 5.15
N LYS A 149 -11.89 31.68 3.87
CA LYS A 149 -12.47 32.96 3.42
C LYS A 149 -13.88 33.17 3.99
N GLU A 150 -14.75 32.15 3.96
CA GLU A 150 -16.10 32.23 4.53
C GLU A 150 -16.10 32.42 6.05
N VAL A 151 -15.25 31.70 6.78
CA VAL A 151 -15.13 31.83 8.24
C VAL A 151 -14.57 33.21 8.62
N ASN A 152 -13.60 33.73 7.87
CA ASN A 152 -13.04 35.05 8.12
C ASN A 152 -14.00 36.19 7.71
N ALA A 153 -14.82 35.99 6.68
CA ALA A 153 -15.91 36.90 6.32
C ALA A 153 -17.00 36.95 7.41
N LYS A 154 -17.37 35.81 7.99
CA LYS A 154 -18.32 35.76 9.12
C LYS A 154 -17.78 36.44 10.38
N LYS A 155 -16.48 36.34 10.66
CA LYS A 155 -15.83 37.04 11.79
C LYS A 155 -15.79 38.56 11.63
N ARG A 156 -15.81 39.08 10.40
CA ARG A 156 -15.83 40.52 10.11
C ARG A 156 -17.20 41.17 10.25
N PHE A 157 -18.27 40.39 10.39
CA PHE A 157 -19.64 40.89 10.51
C PHE A 157 -20.16 40.95 11.97
N VAL A 158 -19.32 40.64 12.96
CA VAL A 158 -19.66 40.68 14.39
C VAL A 158 -18.90 41.80 15.14
N LEU A 159 -18.67 42.94 14.48
CA LEU A 159 -18.24 44.19 15.11
C LEU A 159 -19.23 45.30 14.75
#